data_AF-A0A933EKT3-F1
#
_entry.id   AF-A0A933EKT3-F1
#
_cell.length_a   1.000
_cell.length_b   1.000
_cell.length_c   1.000
_cell.angle_alpha   90.00
_cell.angle_beta   90.00
_cell.angle_gamma   90.00
#
_symmetry.space_group_name_H-M   'P 1'
#
loop_
_entity.id
_entity.type
_entity.pdbx_description
1 polymer ?
#
loop_
_entity_poly.entity_id
_entity_poly.type
_entity_poly.pdbx_seq_one_letter_code
_entity_poly.pdbx_strand_id
1 'polypeptide(L)' 'TEVERRAWGTAATIAVSIARGADIVRVHDVCAMKQVAVMTDAIVRRGGN' A
#
# COMPACT_ATOMS: atom_id res chain seq x y z
N THR A 1 -18.23 3.92 7.44
CA THR A 1 -18.99 4.73 6.44
C THR A 1 -18.47 4.47 5.03
N GLU A 2 -19.05 5.01 3.96
CA GLU A 2 -18.55 4.75 2.57
C GLU A 2 -17.08 5.16 2.35
N VAL A 3 -16.64 6.24 3.01
CA VAL A 3 -15.25 6.73 2.98
C VAL A 3 -14.28 5.67 3.51
N GLU A 4 -14.65 4.99 4.59
CA GLU A 4 -13.85 3.94 5.19
C GLU A 4 -13.69 2.75 4.24
N ARG A 5 -14.76 2.34 3.54
CA ARG A 5 -14.68 1.30 2.50
C ARG A 5 -13.69 1.65 1.38
N ARG A 6 -13.62 2.93 0.98
CA ARG A 6 -12.65 3.39 -0.03
C ARG A 6 -11.21 3.34 0.48
N ALA A 7 -10.98 3.56 1.78
CA ALA A 7 -9.67 3.42 2.39
C ALA A 7 -9.18 1.96 2.33
N TRP A 8 -10.03 0.99 2.69
CA TRP A 8 -9.70 -0.44 2.59
C TRP A 8 -9.48 -0.90 1.14
N GLY A 9 -10.32 -0.43 0.20
CA GLY A 9 -10.14 -0.74 -1.22
C GLY A 9 -8.81 -0.21 -1.76
N THR A 10 -8.45 1.03 -1.40
CA THR A 10 -7.17 1.63 -1.80
C THR A 10 -5.98 0.88 -1.19
N ALA A 11 -6.06 0.51 0.09
CA ALA A 11 -5.03 -0.28 0.75
C ALA A 11 -4.81 -1.63 0.05
N ALA A 12 -5.89 -2.32 -0.34
CA ALA A 12 -5.81 -3.59 -1.07
C ALA A 12 -5.14 -3.41 -2.46
N THR A 13 -5.51 -2.37 -3.21
CA THR A 13 -4.88 -2.07 -4.50
C THR A 13 -3.38 -1.78 -4.34
N ILE A 14 -3.00 -1.00 -3.33
CA ILE A 14 -1.59 -0.69 -3.05
C ILE A 14 -0.82 -1.96 -2.73
N ALA A 15 -1.34 -2.80 -1.82
CA ALA A 15 -0.67 -4.02 -1.43
C ALA A 15 -0.42 -4.94 -2.65
N VAL A 16 -1.42 -5.12 -3.50
CA VAL A 16 -1.29 -5.92 -4.73
C VAL A 16 -0.32 -5.27 -5.73
N SER A 17 -0.34 -3.94 -5.85
CA SER A 17 0.57 -3.23 -6.77
C SER A 17 2.03 -3.39 -6.38
N ILE A 18 2.36 -3.25 -5.09
CA ILE A 18 3.71 -3.43 -4.55
C ILE A 18 4.12 -4.90 -4.68
N ALA A 19 3.20 -5.83 -4.38
CA ALA A 19 3.44 -7.26 -4.59
C ALA A 19 3.77 -7.62 -6.05
N ARG A 20 3.32 -6.79 -7.00
CA ARG A 20 3.59 -6.91 -8.43
C ARG A 20 4.78 -6.07 -8.91
N GLY A 21 5.55 -5.47 -8.01
CA GLY A 21 6.76 -4.71 -8.34
C GLY A 21 6.55 -3.23 -8.63
N ALA A 22 5.42 -2.63 -8.22
CA ALA A 22 5.26 -1.19 -8.30
C ALA A 22 6.21 -0.48 -7.33
N ASP A 23 7.05 0.43 -7.83
CA ASP A 23 7.99 1.21 -7.03
C ASP A 23 7.43 2.57 -6.58
N ILE A 24 6.37 3.06 -7.26
CA ILE A 24 5.73 4.34 -6.96
C ILE A 24 4.21 4.16 -6.94
N VAL A 25 3.57 4.67 -5.87
CA VAL A 25 2.11 4.72 -5.73
C VAL A 25 1.66 6.14 -5.36
N ARG A 26 0.65 6.67 -6.06
CA ARG A 26 0.06 7.98 -5.77
C ARG A 26 -1.24 7.80 -4.99
N VAL A 27 -1.32 8.43 -3.82
CA VAL A 27 -2.46 8.32 -2.89
C VAL A 27 -2.92 9.69 -2.42
N HIS A 28 -4.16 9.77 -1.96
CA HIS A 28 -4.70 10.96 -1.31
C HIS A 28 -4.46 10.91 0.21
N ASP A 29 -4.60 9.74 0.84
CA ASP A 29 -4.42 9.53 2.28
C ASP A 29 -3.02 8.99 2.62
N VAL A 30 -2.03 9.88 2.64
CA VAL A 30 -0.61 9.48 2.77
C VAL A 30 -0.32 8.75 4.10
N CYS A 31 -0.89 9.21 5.21
CA CYS A 31 -0.55 8.68 6.54
C CYS A 31 -0.86 7.17 6.65
N ALA A 32 -2.10 6.77 6.32
CA ALA A 32 -2.51 5.37 6.37
C ALA A 32 -1.84 4.53 5.28
N MET A 33 -1.78 5.05 4.05
CA MET A 33 -1.26 4.27 2.91
C MET A 33 0.25 4.05 2.98
N LYS A 34 1.01 4.94 3.66
CA LYS A 34 2.43 4.71 3.95
C LYS A 34 2.65 3.47 4.80
N GLN A 35 1.82 3.23 5.82
CA GLN A 35 1.95 2.05 6.68
C GLN A 35 1.69 0.77 5.90
N VAL A 36 0.67 0.77 5.03
CA VAL A 36 0.38 -0.34 4.12
C VAL A 36 1.56 -0.60 3.18
N ALA A 37 2.12 0.46 2.59
CA ALA A 37 3.23 0.33 1.65
C ALA A 37 4.48 -0.26 2.32
N VAL A 38 4.91 0.30 3.46
CA VAL A 38 6.09 -0.17 4.21
C VAL A 38 5.92 -1.62 4.64
N MET A 39 4.75 -1.98 5.19
CA MET A 39 4.49 -3.35 5.63
C MET A 39 4.47 -4.32 4.44
N THR A 40 3.82 -3.95 3.33
CA THR A 40 3.79 -4.79 2.13
C THR A 40 5.18 -4.99 1.55
N ASP A 41 6.00 -3.94 1.52
CA ASP A 41 7.36 -4.00 0.99
C ASP A 41 8.25 -4.92 1.84
N ALA A 42 8.17 -4.82 3.17
CA ALA A 42 8.87 -5.71 4.09
C ALA A 42 8.47 -7.19 3.91
N ILE A 43 7.20 -7.46 3.59
CA ILE A 43 6.69 -8.81 3.34
C ILE A 43 7.22 -9.36 2.01
N VAL A 44 7.08 -8.58 0.93
CA VAL A 44 7.29 -9.07 -0.44
C VAL A 44 8.76 -9.01 -0.84
N ARG A 45 9.48 -7.94 -0.46
CA ARG A 45 10.79 -7.62 -1.07
C ARG A 45 12.00 -8.09 -0.27
N ARG A 46 11.84 -8.89 0.80
CA ARG A 46 12.92 -9.49 1.66
C ARG A 46 14.35 -9.21 1.14
N GLY A 47 14.90 -8.01 1.40
CA GLY A 47 16.22 -7.64 0.86
C GLY A 47 16.55 -6.15 0.66
N GLY A 48 15.65 -5.19 0.92
CA GLY A 48 16.01 -3.78 0.95
C GLY A 48 16.62 -3.39 2.29
N ASN A 49 17.95 -3.19 2.32
CA ASN A 49 18.69 -2.60 3.45
C ASN A 49 18.11 -1.26 3.90
#